data_AF-A0A9E5UFR6-F1
#
_entry.id   AF-A0A9E5UFR6-F1
#
_cell.length_a   1.000
_cell.length_b   1.000
_cell.length_c   1.000
_cell.angle_alpha   90.00
_cell.angle_beta   90.00
_cell.angle_gamma   90.00
#
_symmetry.space_group_name_H-M   'P 1'
#
loop_
_entity.id
_entity.type
_entity.pdbx_description
1 polymer ?
#
loop_
_entity_poly.entity_id
_entity_poly.type
_entity_poly.pdbx_seq_one_letter_code
_entity_poly.pdbx_strand_id
1 'polypeptide(L)' 'MYGRPPFEPALLLKMEMIAYLYNLSERQVEAYVNDNLSAKYFVGLAVDQKAPDHSTLTKFRKRLIEQG' A
#
# COMPACT_ATOMS: atom_id res chain seq x y z
N MET A 1 8.59 20.76 -9.17
CA MET A 1 8.61 19.36 -8.71
C MET A 1 7.24 18.75 -9.00
N TYR A 2 7.12 17.88 -10.00
CA TYR A 2 5.88 17.14 -10.19
C TYR A 2 5.83 16.04 -9.12
N GLY A 3 4.90 16.15 -8.17
CA GLY A 3 4.65 15.10 -7.18
C GLY A 3 4.07 13.88 -7.87
N ARG A 4 4.37 12.67 -7.35
CA ARG A 4 3.73 11.44 -7.81
C ARG A 4 2.21 11.60 -7.67
N PRO A 5 1.41 11.27 -8.69
CA PRO A 5 -0.05 11.35 -8.57
C PRO A 5 -0.50 10.58 -7.32
N PRO A 6 -1.46 11.15 -6.56
CA PRO A 6 -1.93 10.53 -5.33
C PRO A 6 -2.45 9.13 -5.62
N PHE A 7 -2.08 8.17 -4.77
CA PHE A 7 -2.66 6.84 -4.83
C PHE A 7 -4.10 6.87 -4.35
N GLU A 8 -4.94 6.05 -4.97
CA GLU A 8 -6.32 5.85 -4.54
C GLU A 8 -6.35 5.39 -3.06
N PRO A 9 -7.13 6.05 -2.17
CA PRO A 9 -7.22 5.67 -0.76
C PRO A 9 -7.62 4.21 -0.55
N ALA A 10 -8.46 3.67 -1.45
CA ALA A 10 -8.88 2.27 -1.43
C ALA A 10 -7.71 1.30 -1.63
N LEU A 11 -6.73 1.65 -2.47
CA LEU A 11 -5.52 0.84 -2.68
C LEU A 11 -4.68 0.81 -1.40
N LEU A 12 -4.47 1.97 -0.77
CA LEU A 12 -3.72 2.06 0.48
C LEU A 12 -4.39 1.28 1.60
N LEU A 13 -5.73 1.37 1.73
CA LEU A 13 -6.50 0.59 2.69
C LEU A 13 -6.34 -0.91 2.47
N LYS A 14 -6.38 -1.40 1.23
CA LYS A 14 -6.14 -2.82 0.92
C LYS A 14 -4.73 -3.27 1.28
N MET A 15 -3.72 -2.42 1.10
CA MET A 15 -2.36 -2.72 1.57
C MET A 15 -2.27 -2.79 3.09
N GLU A 16 -2.98 -1.92 3.81
CA GLU A 16 -3.10 -1.99 5.28
C GLU A 16 -3.79 -3.29 5.74
N MET A 17 -4.80 -3.77 5.00
CA MET A 17 -5.41 -5.08 5.27
C MET A 17 -4.42 -6.23 5.10
N ILE A 18 -3.58 -6.21 4.05
CA ILE A 18 -2.51 -7.20 3.88
C ILE A 18 -1.53 -7.13 5.06
N ALA A 19 -1.14 -5.92 5.47
CA ALA A 19 -0.27 -5.70 6.62
C ALA A 19 -0.82 -6.37 7.88
N TYR A 20 -2.11 -6.15 8.16
CA TYR A 20 -2.79 -6.67 9.33
C TYR A 20 -2.98 -8.20 9.27
N LEU A 21 -3.49 -8.73 8.15
CA LEU A 21 -3.81 -10.15 8.01
C LEU A 21 -2.58 -11.06 8.03
N TYR A 22 -1.46 -10.59 7.48
CA TYR A 22 -0.21 -11.36 7.43
C TYR A 22 0.81 -10.93 8.49
N ASN A 23 0.44 -10.00 9.39
CA ASN A 23 1.32 -9.44 10.40
C ASN A 23 2.66 -8.92 9.83
N LEU A 24 2.57 -8.16 8.73
CA LEU A 24 3.70 -7.60 8.00
C LEU A 24 3.90 -6.12 8.35
N SER A 25 5.16 -5.70 8.43
CA SER A 25 5.52 -4.27 8.44
C SER A 25 5.21 -3.60 7.10
N GLU A 26 5.05 -2.29 7.07
CA GLU A 26 4.77 -1.52 5.84
C GLU A 26 5.82 -1.76 4.74
N ARG A 27 7.10 -1.93 5.12
CA ARG A 27 8.18 -2.29 4.19
C ARG A 27 8.03 -3.71 3.64
N GLN A 28 7.61 -4.65 4.48
CA GLN A 28 7.34 -6.02 4.04
C GLN A 28 6.12 -6.09 3.13
N VAL A 29 5.09 -5.27 3.38
CA VAL A 29 3.92 -5.17 2.49
C VAL A 29 4.31 -4.59 1.14
N GLU A 30 5.14 -3.55 1.10
CA GLU A 30 5.67 -3.01 -0.16
C GLU A 30 6.39 -4.11 -0.97
N ALA A 31 7.30 -4.87 -0.34
CA ALA A 31 7.99 -5.97 -1.00
C ALA A 31 7.02 -7.06 -1.45
N TYR A 32 6.14 -7.52 -0.55
CA TYR A 32 5.15 -8.56 -0.81
C TYR A 32 4.23 -8.19 -1.99
N VAL A 33 3.74 -6.96 -2.06
CA VAL A 33 2.90 -6.50 -3.18
C VAL A 33 3.70 -6.38 -4.48
N ASN A 34 4.98 -6.03 -4.44
CA ASN A 34 5.79 -6.00 -5.66
C ASN A 34 6.10 -7.41 -6.19
N ASP A 35 6.31 -8.39 -5.31
CA ASP A 35 6.76 -9.73 -5.66
C ASP A 35 5.61 -10.74 -5.89
N ASN A 36 4.39 -10.42 -5.44
CA ASN A 36 3.23 -11.31 -5.54
C ASN A 36 2.15 -10.73 -6.47
N LEU A 37 1.93 -11.40 -7.62
CA LEU A 37 0.91 -11.00 -8.60
C LEU A 37 -0.51 -11.03 -8.05
N SER A 38 -0.84 -12.00 -7.20
CA SER A 38 -2.17 -12.06 -6.57
C SER A 38 -2.38 -10.87 -5.63
N ALA A 39 -1.33 -10.46 -4.90
CA ALA A 39 -1.38 -9.26 -4.07
C ALA A 39 -1.54 -7.99 -4.93
N LYS A 40 -0.79 -7.85 -6.04
CA LYS A 40 -0.98 -6.74 -7.01
C LYS A 40 -2.40 -6.67 -7.52
N TYR A 41 -2.94 -7.80 -7.96
CA TYR A 41 -4.30 -7.89 -8.47
C TYR A 41 -5.32 -7.46 -7.41
N PHE A 42 -5.18 -7.95 -6.18
CA PHE A 42 -6.07 -7.60 -5.08
C PHE A 42 -6.08 -6.08 -4.80
N VAL A 43 -4.90 -5.46 -4.72
CA VAL A 43 -4.77 -4.02 -4.46
C VAL A 43 -5.13 -3.14 -5.68
N GLY A 44 -5.28 -3.74 -6.86
CA GLY A 44 -5.65 -3.05 -8.09
C GLY A 44 -4.49 -2.38 -8.83
N LEU A 45 -3.26 -2.89 -8.63
CA LEU A 45 -2.07 -2.43 -9.36
C LEU A 45 -1.92 -3.22 -10.66
N ALA A 46 -1.48 -2.53 -11.73
CA ALA A 46 -1.02 -3.22 -12.93
C ALA A 46 0.29 -3.99 -12.65
N VAL A 47 0.57 -5.01 -13.48
CA VAL A 47 1.73 -5.90 -13.29
C VAL A 47 3.05 -5.13 -13.32
N ASP A 48 3.16 -4.14 -14.19
CA ASP A 48 4.32 -3.25 -14.37
C ASP A 48 4.33 -2.05 -13.40
N GLN A 49 3.24 -1.82 -12.66
CA GLN A 49 3.14 -0.71 -11.72
C GLN A 49 3.81 -1.05 -10.38
N LYS A 50 4.67 -0.16 -9.91
CA LYS A 50 5.32 -0.30 -8.59
C LYS A 50 4.34 0.05 -7.46
N ALA A 51 4.36 -0.76 -6.40
CA ALA A 51 3.61 -0.48 -5.17
C ALA A 51 3.97 0.90 -4.57
N PRO A 52 3.05 1.52 -3.81
CA PRO A 52 3.36 2.65 -2.94
C PRO A 52 4.54 2.33 -2.02
N ASP A 53 5.41 3.32 -1.85
CA ASP A 53 6.52 3.22 -0.91
C ASP A 53 5.99 3.14 0.53
N HIS A 54 6.69 2.41 1.39
CA HIS A 54 6.33 2.25 2.80
C HIS A 54 6.04 3.58 3.51
N SER A 55 6.75 4.66 3.17
CA SER A 55 6.50 5.99 3.77
C SER A 55 5.12 6.57 3.44
N THR A 56 4.53 6.17 2.31
CA THR A 56 3.16 6.53 1.91
C THR A 56 2.16 5.81 2.79
N LEU A 57 2.39 4.52 3.05
CA LEU A 57 1.56 3.69 3.94
C LEU A 57 1.61 4.23 5.37
N THR A 58 2.81 4.52 5.91
CA THR A 58 2.95 5.10 7.26
C THR A 58 2.14 6.39 7.41
N LYS A 59 2.20 7.29 6.41
CA LYS A 59 1.44 8.55 6.42
C LYS A 59 -0.08 8.30 6.34
N PHE A 60 -0.49 7.35 5.53
CA PHE A 60 -1.90 6.97 5.39
C PHE A 60 -2.45 6.37 6.70
N ARG A 61 -1.71 5.43 7.30
CA ARG A 61 -2.05 4.84 8.60
C ARG A 61 -2.18 5.88 9.72
N LYS A 62 -1.24 6.84 9.79
CA LYS A 62 -1.35 7.95 10.76
C LYS A 62 -2.64 8.74 10.57
N ARG A 63 -2.98 9.10 9.33
CA ARG A 63 -4.24 9.80 9.02
C ARG A 63 -5.46 8.98 9.41
N LEU A 64 -5.45 7.67 9.17
CA LEU A 64 -6.55 6.77 9.57
C LEU A 64 -6.75 6.76 11.10
N ILE A 65 -5.67 6.78 11.88
CA ILE A 65 -5.74 6.77 13.35
C ILE A 65 -6.15 8.15 13.89
N GLU A 66 -5.69 9.23 13.27
CA GLU A 66 -6.01 10.60 13.70
C GLU A 66 -7.44 11.02 13.32
N GLN A 67 -8.03 10.44 12.27
CA GLN A 67 -9.35 10.82 11.73
C GLN A 67 -10.43 9.75 11.88
N GLY A 68 -10.08 8.54 12.32
CA GLY A 68 -11.01 7.44 12.58
C GLY A 68 -11.48 7.42 14.03
#